data_AF-A0A539EDU7-F1
#
_entry.id   AF-A0A539EDU7-F1
#
_cell.length_a   1.000
_cell.length_b   1.000
_cell.length_c   1.000
_cell.angle_alpha   90.00
_cell.angle_beta   90.00
_cell.angle_gamma   90.00
#
_symmetry.space_group_name_H-M   'P 1'
#
loop_
_entity.id
_entity.type
_entity.pdbx_description
1 polymer ?
#
loop_
_entity_poly.entity_id
_entity_poly.type
_entity_poly.pdbx_seq_one_letter_code
_entity_poly.pdbx_strand_id
1 'polypeptide(L)'
;MPLSKTVAAALALAVLPAWAAAQVPWRTPARLQPLPSPLVSGFPEAFGGAPVIDRDPRPDVSSRCCEPRPWDYMACRDCDRDLIDGFYFANHGVNRIVTRPFDPYEMSPQRWFQVDYHSHARQEIYLWIADMPTGRVPDFLESFFMAFPRKVLPSIRAADGKFTLTLANEETVVFDEASKEIIGGVFTEDGPQELGVFARLTYSGTGLILRADKRGGDPRLGTQTVIRSGSASCTLPSSALWAMVDDHVDFRFPTDEPFDALLRARCGFGIPGL
;
A
#
# COMPACT_ATOMS: atom_id res chain seq x y z
N MET A 1 -4.01 17.48 -77.09
CA MET A 1 -3.66 16.49 -78.14
C MET A 1 -2.13 16.47 -78.28
N PRO A 2 -1.48 15.36 -78.64
CA PRO A 2 -1.73 13.97 -78.24
C PRO A 2 -0.41 13.14 -78.07
N LEU A 3 -0.54 11.88 -77.62
CA LEU A 3 0.12 10.62 -78.08
C LEU A 3 1.66 10.61 -78.32
N SER A 4 2.47 9.57 -78.03
CA SER A 4 2.23 8.12 -77.99
C SER A 4 3.57 7.38 -77.71
N LYS A 5 3.47 6.22 -77.03
CA LYS A 5 4.20 4.93 -77.17
C LYS A 5 5.73 4.91 -77.33
N THR A 6 6.47 4.32 -76.38
CA THR A 6 6.91 2.90 -76.31
C THR A 6 7.97 2.51 -77.35
N VAL A 7 9.18 2.11 -76.92
CA VAL A 7 9.90 0.88 -77.34
C VAL A 7 10.96 0.54 -76.27
N ALA A 8 11.09 -0.74 -75.95
CA ALA A 8 12.07 -1.34 -75.04
C ALA A 8 13.33 -1.83 -75.79
N ALA A 9 14.47 -1.94 -75.10
CA ALA A 9 15.53 -2.89 -75.46
C ALA A 9 16.37 -3.27 -74.23
N ALA A 10 16.62 -4.57 -74.12
CA ALA A 10 17.34 -5.26 -73.06
C ALA A 10 18.86 -5.33 -73.32
N LEU A 11 19.67 -5.56 -72.28
CA LEU A 11 20.62 -6.69 -72.14
C LEU A 11 21.44 -6.49 -70.84
N ALA A 12 21.37 -7.46 -69.94
CA ALA A 12 22.43 -8.44 -69.63
C ALA A 12 23.29 -8.07 -68.41
N LEU A 13 23.25 -8.90 -67.38
CA LEU A 13 24.36 -9.07 -66.44
C LEU A 13 24.33 -10.45 -65.76
N ALA A 14 25.40 -11.17 -66.08
CA ALA A 14 26.19 -12.11 -65.30
C ALA A 14 25.52 -13.12 -64.34
N VAL A 15 25.76 -14.38 -64.71
CA VAL A 15 25.69 -15.60 -63.90
C VAL A 15 26.74 -15.56 -62.79
N LEU A 16 26.34 -15.89 -61.55
CA LEU A 16 27.22 -16.27 -60.45
C LEU A 16 27.01 -17.76 -60.08
N PRO A 17 28.05 -18.44 -59.56
CA PRO A 17 28.06 -19.90 -59.43
C PRO A 17 27.40 -20.39 -58.14
N ALA A 18 26.84 -21.59 -58.24
CA ALA A 18 26.22 -22.35 -57.16
C ALA A 18 27.21 -22.66 -56.02
N TRP A 19 26.81 -22.32 -54.79
CA TRP A 19 27.38 -22.90 -53.58
C TRP A 19 26.40 -23.94 -53.03
N ALA A 20 26.88 -25.16 -52.88
CA ALA A 20 26.17 -26.28 -52.32
C ALA A 20 25.91 -26.06 -50.82
N ALA A 21 24.63 -26.02 -50.43
CA ALA A 21 24.24 -26.10 -49.04
C ALA A 21 24.32 -27.58 -48.59
N ALA A 22 25.16 -27.84 -47.60
CA ALA A 22 25.15 -29.10 -46.87
C ALA A 22 23.78 -29.32 -46.23
N GLN A 23 23.16 -30.48 -46.47
CA GLN A 23 21.94 -30.89 -45.81
C GLN A 23 22.25 -31.21 -44.33
N VAL A 24 21.82 -30.33 -43.43
CA VAL A 24 21.74 -30.63 -42.00
C VAL A 24 20.55 -31.58 -41.80
N PRO A 25 20.70 -32.71 -41.10
CA PRO A 25 19.58 -33.60 -40.80
C PRO A 25 18.56 -32.87 -39.93
N TRP A 26 17.31 -32.81 -40.41
CA TRP A 26 16.17 -32.35 -39.64
C TRP A 26 15.98 -33.28 -38.44
N ARG A 27 16.39 -32.83 -37.25
CA ARG A 27 15.89 -33.41 -36.01
C ARG A 27 14.41 -33.07 -35.94
N THR A 28 13.58 -34.09 -35.81
CA THR A 28 12.18 -33.96 -35.44
C THR A 28 12.09 -33.03 -34.23
N PRO A 29 11.29 -31.95 -34.27
CA PRO A 29 11.13 -31.08 -33.11
C PRO A 29 10.64 -31.94 -31.96
N ALA A 30 11.37 -31.91 -30.85
CA ALA A 30 10.87 -32.43 -29.58
C ALA A 30 9.48 -31.80 -29.39
N ARG A 31 8.48 -32.64 -29.13
CA ARG A 31 7.14 -32.19 -28.79
C ARG A 31 7.31 -31.26 -27.59
N LEU A 32 7.23 -29.96 -27.84
CA LEU A 32 7.29 -28.95 -26.80
C LEU A 32 6.21 -29.35 -25.82
N GLN A 33 6.62 -29.79 -24.63
CA GLN A 33 5.70 -29.77 -23.51
C GLN A 33 5.15 -28.35 -23.48
N PRO A 34 3.82 -28.17 -23.31
CA PRO A 34 3.29 -26.84 -23.08
C PRO A 34 4.15 -26.25 -21.97
N LEU A 35 4.75 -25.09 -22.24
CA LEU A 35 5.33 -24.27 -21.20
C LEU A 35 4.32 -24.27 -20.07
N PRO A 36 4.71 -24.46 -18.80
CA PRO A 36 3.78 -24.23 -17.71
C PRO A 36 3.14 -22.89 -18.01
N SER A 37 1.80 -22.86 -18.07
CA SER A 37 1.05 -21.62 -18.22
C SER A 37 1.76 -20.61 -17.34
N PRO A 38 2.12 -19.41 -17.82
CA PRO A 38 2.62 -18.39 -16.91
C PRO A 38 1.60 -18.35 -15.78
N LEU A 39 2.05 -18.68 -14.55
CA LEU A 39 1.24 -18.49 -13.37
C LEU A 39 0.65 -17.10 -13.54
N VAL A 40 -0.68 -17.03 -13.67
CA VAL A 40 -1.40 -15.82 -14.00
C VAL A 40 -0.89 -14.73 -13.06
N SER A 41 -0.12 -13.81 -13.64
CA SER A 41 -0.01 -12.41 -13.24
C SER A 41 -0.12 -12.20 -11.72
N GLY A 42 0.94 -12.57 -10.99
CA GLY A 42 1.11 -12.14 -9.61
C GLY A 42 1.10 -10.60 -9.55
N PHE A 43 0.19 -10.06 -8.76
CA PHE A 43 -0.11 -8.63 -8.65
C PHE A 43 1.13 -7.72 -8.55
N PRO A 44 1.18 -6.61 -9.32
CA PRO A 44 2.37 -5.79 -9.40
C PRO A 44 2.58 -4.82 -8.23
N GLU A 45 1.60 -4.59 -7.35
CA GLU A 45 1.81 -3.69 -6.19
C GLU A 45 2.55 -4.35 -5.01
N ALA A 46 3.09 -5.56 -5.19
CA ALA A 46 4.03 -6.22 -4.29
C ALA A 46 5.41 -5.53 -4.29
N PHE A 47 5.47 -4.22 -4.09
CA PHE A 47 6.71 -3.49 -3.90
C PHE A 47 7.21 -3.67 -2.47
N GLY A 48 7.66 -4.87 -2.12
CA GLY A 48 8.39 -5.15 -0.87
C GLY A 48 9.80 -4.54 -0.85
N GLY A 49 10.02 -3.43 -1.56
CA GLY A 49 11.30 -2.72 -1.59
C GLY A 49 11.54 -1.98 -0.27
N ALA A 50 12.80 -1.70 0.04
CA ALA A 50 13.13 -0.84 1.17
C ALA A 50 12.73 0.62 0.89
N PRO A 51 12.42 1.42 1.92
CA PRO A 51 12.28 2.86 1.77
C PRO A 51 13.53 3.47 1.11
N VAL A 52 13.34 4.39 0.16
CA VAL A 52 14.43 4.92 -0.69
C VAL A 52 15.15 6.08 0.00
N ILE A 53 14.44 6.82 0.82
CA ILE A 53 14.93 7.99 1.55
C ILE A 53 14.41 7.97 2.99
N ASP A 54 15.10 8.64 3.90
CA ASP A 54 14.66 8.68 5.31
C ASP A 54 13.60 9.78 5.54
N ARG A 55 13.80 10.95 4.92
CA ARG A 55 12.94 12.13 5.03
C ARG A 55 12.30 12.47 3.69
N ASP A 56 11.01 12.76 3.69
CA ASP A 56 10.34 13.28 2.50
C ASP A 56 10.85 14.70 2.22
N PRO A 57 11.44 14.97 1.05
CA PRO A 57 11.93 16.30 0.70
C PRO A 57 10.82 17.30 0.37
N ARG A 58 9.55 16.87 0.27
CA ARG A 58 8.46 17.71 -0.21
C ARG A 58 7.55 18.19 0.93
N PRO A 59 7.30 19.52 1.03
CA PRO A 59 6.09 20.06 1.64
C PRO A 59 4.91 20.06 0.66
N ASP A 60 5.17 19.95 -0.65
CA ASP A 60 4.13 19.97 -1.68
C ASP A 60 3.49 18.59 -1.82
N VAL A 61 2.22 18.51 -1.44
CA VAL A 61 1.32 17.39 -1.69
C VAL A 61 1.17 17.28 -3.20
N SER A 62 2.14 16.63 -3.84
CA SER A 62 2.12 16.35 -5.26
C SER A 62 0.75 15.83 -5.65
N SER A 63 0.28 16.25 -6.82
CA SER A 63 -0.96 15.72 -7.38
C SER A 63 -0.96 14.20 -7.24
N ARG A 64 -1.93 13.70 -6.47
CA ARG A 64 -2.08 12.27 -6.20
C ARG A 64 -3.15 11.73 -7.12
N CYS A 65 -2.76 10.77 -7.95
CA CYS A 65 -3.63 10.12 -8.91
C CYS A 65 -3.99 8.75 -8.35
N CYS A 66 -5.26 8.52 -8.05
CA CYS A 66 -5.73 7.23 -7.58
C CYS A 66 -6.55 6.54 -8.66
N GLU A 67 -6.22 5.29 -8.94
CA GLU A 67 -6.87 4.47 -9.95
C GLU A 67 -7.57 3.29 -9.29
N PRO A 68 -8.82 2.99 -9.66
CA PRO A 68 -9.48 1.79 -9.19
C PRO A 68 -8.74 0.56 -9.70
N ARG A 69 -8.55 -0.41 -8.82
CA ARG A 69 -8.02 -1.73 -9.13
C ARG A 69 -9.15 -2.75 -9.00
N PRO A 70 -9.00 -3.97 -9.54
CA PRO A 70 -9.99 -5.01 -9.28
C PRO A 70 -10.09 -5.26 -7.76
N TRP A 71 -11.18 -5.91 -7.33
CA TRP A 71 -11.46 -6.18 -5.92
C TRP A 71 -11.72 -4.93 -5.06
N ASP A 72 -12.02 -3.79 -5.67
CA ASP A 72 -12.53 -2.61 -4.97
C ASP A 72 -11.53 -2.00 -3.97
N TYR A 73 -10.26 -1.92 -4.38
CA TYR A 73 -9.28 -1.02 -3.77
C TYR A 73 -8.79 -0.01 -4.81
N MET A 74 -8.24 1.09 -4.32
CA MET A 74 -7.65 2.14 -5.16
C MET A 74 -6.16 2.19 -4.90
N ALA A 75 -5.37 2.11 -5.97
CA ALA A 75 -3.92 2.32 -5.90
C ALA A 75 -3.64 3.78 -6.23
N CYS A 76 -2.92 4.46 -5.34
CA CYS A 76 -2.56 5.85 -5.52
C CYS A 76 -1.10 5.98 -5.92
N ARG A 77 -0.85 6.93 -6.80
CA ARG A 77 0.46 7.26 -7.32
C ARG A 77 0.69 8.75 -7.24
N ASP A 78 1.95 9.10 -7.14
CA ASP A 78 2.44 10.42 -7.49
C ASP A 78 2.26 10.64 -8.99
N CYS A 79 1.36 11.55 -9.40
CA CYS A 79 1.04 11.75 -10.81
C CYS A 79 2.26 12.17 -11.65
N ASP A 80 3.24 12.83 -11.03
CA ASP A 80 4.41 13.37 -11.73
C ASP A 80 5.52 12.34 -11.89
N ARG A 81 5.58 11.35 -10.98
CA ARG A 81 6.67 10.36 -10.93
C ARG A 81 6.25 8.95 -11.34
N ASP A 82 4.96 8.69 -11.51
CA ASP A 82 4.38 7.34 -11.74
C ASP A 82 4.85 6.31 -10.68
N LEU A 83 5.06 6.78 -9.45
CA LEU A 83 5.45 5.95 -8.31
C LEU A 83 4.22 5.70 -7.44
N ILE A 84 3.92 4.44 -7.17
CA ILE A 84 2.87 4.07 -6.20
C ILE A 84 3.27 4.61 -4.83
N ASP A 85 2.42 5.43 -4.22
CA ASP A 85 2.67 6.09 -2.94
C ASP A 85 1.65 5.71 -1.86
N GLY A 86 0.75 4.80 -2.18
CA GLY A 86 -0.19 4.22 -1.25
C GLY A 86 -1.37 3.53 -1.93
N PHE A 87 -2.32 3.10 -1.11
CA PHE A 87 -3.57 2.51 -1.55
C PHE A 87 -4.63 2.65 -0.46
N TYR A 88 -5.90 2.61 -0.85
CA TYR A 88 -7.01 2.62 0.09
C TYR A 88 -8.14 1.72 -0.36
N PHE A 89 -8.96 1.29 0.60
CA PHE A 89 -10.17 0.51 0.40
C PHE A 89 -11.14 0.75 1.55
N ALA A 90 -12.41 0.44 1.33
CA ALA A 90 -13.47 0.66 2.32
C ALA A 90 -14.18 -0.65 2.67
N ASN A 91 -14.25 -0.95 3.97
CA ASN A 91 -15.23 -1.87 4.50
C ASN A 91 -16.59 -1.16 4.56
N HIS A 92 -17.55 -1.68 3.82
CA HIS A 92 -18.91 -1.19 3.73
C HIS A 92 -19.88 -2.38 3.61
N GLY A 93 -21.18 -2.11 3.75
CA GLY A 93 -22.20 -3.15 3.75
C GLY A 93 -22.30 -3.90 5.08
N VAL A 94 -23.37 -4.68 5.24
CA VAL A 94 -23.67 -5.32 6.53
C VAL A 94 -22.71 -6.47 6.79
N ASN A 95 -21.89 -6.32 7.83
CA ASN A 95 -21.01 -7.34 8.36
C ASN A 95 -20.81 -7.15 9.87
N ARG A 96 -19.85 -7.85 10.47
CA ARG A 96 -19.61 -7.79 11.94
C ARG A 96 -19.09 -6.43 12.40
N ILE A 97 -18.41 -5.69 11.52
CA ILE A 97 -17.78 -4.40 11.81
C ILE A 97 -18.73 -3.25 11.44
N VAL A 98 -19.21 -3.25 10.21
CA VAL A 98 -20.17 -2.28 9.69
C VAL A 98 -21.55 -2.90 9.77
N THR A 99 -22.31 -2.55 10.80
CA THR A 99 -23.56 -3.27 11.13
C THR A 99 -24.80 -2.71 10.43
N ARG A 100 -24.67 -1.59 9.73
CA ARG A 100 -25.78 -0.92 9.05
C ARG A 100 -25.69 -1.11 7.54
N PRO A 101 -26.83 -1.25 6.85
CA PRO A 101 -26.84 -1.39 5.41
C PRO A 101 -26.33 -0.12 4.72
N PHE A 102 -25.81 -0.31 3.52
CA PHE A 102 -25.50 0.79 2.62
C PHE A 102 -26.80 1.45 2.17
N ASP A 103 -26.93 2.75 2.41
CA ASP A 103 -27.93 3.64 1.84
C ASP A 103 -27.27 4.48 0.73
N PRO A 104 -27.71 4.40 -0.54
CA PRO A 104 -27.13 5.18 -1.63
C PRO A 104 -27.45 6.69 -1.55
N TYR A 105 -28.39 7.10 -0.70
CA TYR A 105 -28.81 8.50 -0.56
C TYR A 105 -28.17 9.20 0.65
N GLU A 106 -27.60 8.43 1.57
CA GLU A 106 -26.83 8.93 2.70
C GLU A 106 -25.37 8.49 2.57
N MET A 107 -24.44 9.24 3.15
CA MET A 107 -23.13 8.65 3.41
C MET A 107 -23.37 7.45 4.33
N SER A 108 -23.07 6.26 3.85
CA SER A 108 -23.31 5.03 4.61
C SER A 108 -22.24 4.83 5.68
N PRO A 109 -22.56 4.10 6.76
CA PRO A 109 -21.56 3.65 7.70
C PRO A 109 -20.49 2.81 7.01
N GLN A 110 -19.23 3.10 7.31
CA GLN A 110 -18.09 2.49 6.64
C GLN A 110 -16.82 2.66 7.47
N ARG A 111 -15.85 1.76 7.27
CA ARG A 111 -14.46 1.88 7.75
C ARG A 111 -13.55 2.02 6.54
N TRP A 112 -12.79 3.10 6.48
CA TRP A 112 -11.77 3.29 5.45
C TRP A 112 -10.41 2.84 5.98
N PHE A 113 -9.67 2.14 5.14
CA PHE A 113 -8.27 1.80 5.37
C PHE A 113 -7.47 2.50 4.28
N GLN A 114 -6.47 3.28 4.69
CA GLN A 114 -5.57 4.00 3.80
C GLN A 114 -4.15 3.72 4.24
N VAL A 115 -3.31 3.29 3.31
CA VAL A 115 -1.89 3.07 3.55
C VAL A 115 -1.14 4.06 2.69
N ASP A 116 -0.29 4.85 3.32
CA ASP A 116 0.47 5.90 2.66
C ASP A 116 1.97 5.71 2.94
N TYR A 117 2.78 6.04 1.93
CA TYR A 117 4.24 6.04 1.98
C TYR A 117 4.79 7.04 0.96
N HIS A 118 4.47 8.32 1.19
CA HIS A 118 4.83 9.43 0.31
C HIS A 118 6.33 9.49 0.04
N SER A 119 6.68 9.71 -1.24
CA SER A 119 8.07 9.75 -1.71
C SER A 119 8.91 8.52 -1.37
N HIS A 120 8.29 7.43 -0.94
CA HIS A 120 8.95 6.25 -0.38
C HIS A 120 9.88 6.61 0.80
N ALA A 121 9.50 7.67 1.53
CA ALA A 121 10.23 8.15 2.68
C ALA A 121 9.90 7.31 3.92
N ARG A 122 10.93 6.84 4.63
CA ARG A 122 10.76 6.04 5.85
C ARG A 122 9.93 6.76 6.90
N GLN A 123 10.02 8.09 7.00
CA GLN A 123 9.24 8.87 7.96
C GLN A 123 7.72 8.87 7.73
N GLU A 124 7.27 8.71 6.48
CA GLU A 124 5.85 8.88 6.08
C GLU A 124 5.15 7.55 5.77
N ILE A 125 5.57 6.44 6.41
CA ILE A 125 4.95 5.13 6.20
C ILE A 125 3.94 4.83 7.31
N TYR A 126 2.66 4.82 6.97
CA TYR A 126 1.59 4.60 7.95
C TYR A 126 0.35 3.90 7.38
N LEU A 127 -0.44 3.34 8.29
CA LEU A 127 -1.80 2.88 8.07
C LEU A 127 -2.75 3.83 8.81
N TRP A 128 -3.66 4.45 8.09
CA TRP A 128 -4.74 5.27 8.62
C TRP A 128 -6.06 4.51 8.47
N ILE A 129 -6.82 4.47 9.56
CA ILE A 129 -8.17 3.92 9.63
C ILE A 129 -9.14 5.03 10.00
N ALA A 130 -10.21 5.21 9.24
CA ALA A 130 -11.26 6.16 9.54
C ALA A 130 -12.61 5.45 9.69
N ASP A 131 -13.20 5.54 10.87
CA ASP A 131 -14.52 5.01 11.17
C ASP A 131 -15.59 6.09 11.04
N MET A 132 -16.67 5.76 10.33
CA MET A 132 -17.85 6.60 10.16
C MET A 132 -19.11 5.85 10.62
N PRO A 133 -19.32 5.60 11.91
CA PRO A 133 -20.41 4.72 12.39
C PRO A 133 -21.82 5.18 12.00
N THR A 134 -22.00 6.48 11.72
CA THR A 134 -23.27 7.09 11.31
C THR A 134 -23.24 7.59 9.87
N GLY A 135 -22.09 7.48 9.19
CA GLY A 135 -21.87 8.10 7.89
C GLY A 135 -21.75 9.63 7.89
N ARG A 136 -21.82 10.31 9.04
CA ARG A 136 -21.72 11.78 9.07
C ARG A 136 -20.29 12.23 9.35
N VAL A 137 -19.84 13.28 8.66
CA VAL A 137 -18.49 13.86 8.81
C VAL A 137 -18.11 14.18 10.28
N PRO A 138 -18.97 14.78 11.12
CA PRO A 138 -18.62 15.05 12.52
C PRO A 138 -18.38 13.79 13.37
N ASP A 139 -18.82 12.63 12.90
CA ASP A 139 -18.69 11.36 13.60
C ASP A 139 -17.45 10.57 13.15
N PHE A 140 -16.56 11.17 12.36
CA PHE A 140 -15.28 10.57 11.97
C PHE A 140 -14.41 10.29 13.19
N LEU A 141 -13.98 9.04 13.32
CA LEU A 141 -13.06 8.56 14.33
C LEU A 141 -11.84 8.01 13.61
N GLU A 142 -10.73 8.72 13.72
CA GLU A 142 -9.54 8.46 12.95
C GLU A 142 -8.47 7.84 13.85
N SER A 143 -7.88 6.74 13.39
CA SER A 143 -6.78 6.03 14.02
C SER A 143 -5.60 5.97 13.06
N PHE A 144 -4.44 6.42 13.51
CA PHE A 144 -3.20 6.47 12.75
C PHE A 144 -2.19 5.50 13.34
N PHE A 145 -1.62 4.63 12.50
CA PHE A 145 -0.73 3.55 12.89
C PHE A 145 0.61 3.62 12.15
N MET A 146 1.71 3.51 12.88
CA MET A 146 3.04 3.27 12.30
C MET A 146 3.64 1.99 12.87
N ALA A 147 4.21 1.16 12.00
CA ALA A 147 4.81 -0.13 12.35
C ALA A 147 6.33 -0.06 12.27
N PHE A 148 7.01 -0.62 13.27
CA PHE A 148 8.46 -0.59 13.40
C PHE A 148 9.04 -2.00 13.65
N PRO A 149 10.27 -2.27 13.19
CA PRO A 149 11.15 -1.39 12.40
C PRO A 149 10.63 -1.19 10.95
N ARG A 150 10.93 -0.04 10.32
CA ARG A 150 10.43 0.32 8.99
C ARG A 150 11.39 -0.17 7.90
N LYS A 151 11.29 -1.46 7.58
CA LYS A 151 12.21 -2.18 6.68
C LYS A 151 11.78 -2.17 5.22
N VAL A 152 10.47 -2.23 4.97
CA VAL A 152 9.90 -2.35 3.63
C VAL A 152 8.82 -1.29 3.41
N LEU A 153 8.56 -0.96 2.15
CA LEU A 153 7.36 -0.25 1.75
C LEU A 153 6.16 -1.19 1.89
N PRO A 154 5.02 -0.70 2.43
CA PRO A 154 3.82 -1.51 2.49
C PRO A 154 3.37 -1.99 1.12
N SER A 155 2.80 -3.19 1.09
CA SER A 155 2.28 -3.78 -0.15
C SER A 155 0.99 -4.53 0.10
N ILE A 156 0.16 -4.66 -0.93
CA ILE A 156 -1.09 -5.39 -0.89
C ILE A 156 -1.09 -6.51 -1.93
N ARG A 157 -1.60 -7.68 -1.54
CA ARG A 157 -1.77 -8.84 -2.43
C ARG A 157 -3.17 -9.43 -2.29
N ALA A 158 -3.86 -9.61 -3.40
CA ALA A 158 -5.12 -10.34 -3.46
C ALA A 158 -4.87 -11.81 -3.84
N ALA A 159 -5.38 -12.76 -3.06
CA ALA A 159 -5.35 -14.18 -3.40
C ALA A 159 -6.37 -14.96 -2.57
N ASP A 160 -7.02 -15.95 -3.17
CA ASP A 160 -7.88 -16.91 -2.48
C ASP A 160 -9.01 -16.26 -1.65
N GLY A 161 -9.61 -15.18 -2.16
CA GLY A 161 -10.68 -14.45 -1.46
C GLY A 161 -10.17 -13.60 -0.29
N LYS A 162 -8.88 -13.26 -0.27
CA LYS A 162 -8.25 -12.49 0.81
C LYS A 162 -7.37 -11.38 0.26
N PHE A 163 -7.32 -10.27 0.99
CA PHE A 163 -6.24 -9.30 0.86
C PHE A 163 -5.21 -9.47 1.97
N THR A 164 -3.95 -9.57 1.60
CA THR A 164 -2.83 -9.54 2.55
C THR A 164 -2.12 -8.21 2.40
N LEU A 165 -2.22 -7.37 3.43
CA LEU A 165 -1.44 -6.15 3.58
C LEU A 165 -0.16 -6.49 4.33
N THR A 166 1.00 -6.22 3.73
CA THR A 166 2.29 -6.24 4.42
C THR A 166 2.58 -4.84 4.94
N LEU A 167 2.85 -4.72 6.23
CA LEU A 167 3.21 -3.47 6.92
C LEU A 167 4.70 -3.18 6.77
N ALA A 168 5.12 -1.99 7.20
CA ALA A 168 6.51 -1.53 7.07
C ALA A 168 7.54 -2.42 7.78
N ASN A 169 7.09 -3.16 8.80
CA ASN A 169 7.90 -4.10 9.59
C ASN A 169 7.80 -5.55 9.10
N GLU A 170 7.33 -5.75 7.86
CA GLU A 170 7.15 -7.05 7.21
C GLU A 170 6.04 -7.94 7.82
N GLU A 171 5.36 -7.46 8.86
CA GLU A 171 4.21 -8.14 9.42
C GLU A 171 2.98 -7.99 8.51
N THR A 172 2.03 -8.92 8.62
CA THR A 172 0.88 -8.94 7.73
C THR A 172 -0.44 -8.73 8.45
N VAL A 173 -1.37 -8.09 7.76
CA VAL A 173 -2.78 -7.96 8.13
C VAL A 173 -3.59 -8.61 7.02
N VAL A 174 -4.46 -9.55 7.38
CA VAL A 174 -5.25 -10.32 6.43
C VAL A 174 -6.69 -9.86 6.50
N PHE A 175 -7.21 -9.41 5.37
CA PHE A 175 -8.60 -9.00 5.20
C PHE A 175 -9.35 -10.05 4.39
N ASP A 176 -10.63 -10.22 4.72
CA ASP A 176 -11.57 -10.89 3.84
C ASP A 176 -11.83 -10.00 2.61
N GLU A 177 -11.72 -10.56 1.40
CA GLU A 177 -11.79 -9.76 0.17
C GLU A 177 -13.22 -9.22 -0.08
N ALA A 178 -14.27 -9.90 0.35
CA ALA A 178 -15.63 -9.45 0.09
C ALA A 178 -16.08 -8.38 1.09
N SER A 179 -15.89 -8.64 2.39
CA SER A 179 -16.34 -7.78 3.48
C SER A 179 -15.32 -6.71 3.90
N LYS A 180 -14.04 -6.89 3.53
CA LYS A 180 -12.90 -6.10 4.02
C LYS A 180 -12.76 -6.11 5.55
N GLU A 181 -13.32 -7.11 6.24
CA GLU A 181 -13.05 -7.35 7.66
C GLU A 181 -11.61 -7.84 7.86
N ILE A 182 -10.98 -7.47 8.98
CA ILE A 182 -9.70 -8.08 9.37
C ILE A 182 -10.00 -9.47 9.95
N ILE A 183 -9.52 -10.50 9.25
CA ILE A 183 -9.75 -11.91 9.58
C ILE A 183 -8.48 -12.62 10.07
N GLY A 184 -7.34 -11.93 10.09
CA GLY A 184 -6.09 -12.49 10.62
C GLY A 184 -4.89 -11.55 10.50
N GLY A 185 -3.71 -12.07 10.84
CA GLY A 185 -2.46 -11.31 10.89
C GLY A 185 -2.23 -10.69 12.26
N VAL A 186 -1.55 -9.55 12.30
CA VAL A 186 -1.12 -8.90 13.55
C VAL A 186 -2.17 -8.01 14.20
N PHE A 187 -3.27 -7.72 13.50
CA PHE A 187 -4.42 -7.03 14.09
C PHE A 187 -5.61 -7.97 14.25
N THR A 188 -6.36 -7.77 15.34
CA THR A 188 -7.65 -8.40 15.57
C THR A 188 -8.69 -7.31 15.84
N GLU A 189 -9.86 -7.43 15.23
CA GLU A 189 -10.99 -6.52 15.44
C GLU A 189 -11.92 -7.02 16.55
N ASP A 190 -12.09 -6.22 17.59
CA ASP A 190 -12.85 -6.57 18.81
C ASP A 190 -14.25 -5.93 18.84
N GLY A 191 -15.00 -6.06 17.75
CA GLY A 191 -16.42 -5.70 17.67
C GLY A 191 -16.80 -4.66 16.61
N PRO A 192 -18.09 -4.28 16.57
CA PRO A 192 -18.61 -3.36 15.56
C PRO A 192 -18.11 -1.93 15.75
N GLN A 193 -18.25 -1.11 14.71
CA GLN A 193 -18.13 0.33 14.84
C GLN A 193 -19.21 0.88 15.77
N GLU A 194 -18.81 1.76 16.68
CA GLU A 194 -19.71 2.39 17.64
C GLU A 194 -19.43 3.90 17.71
N LEU A 195 -20.47 4.69 17.95
CA LEU A 195 -20.33 6.14 18.05
C LEU A 195 -19.43 6.51 19.24
N GLY A 196 -18.40 7.32 18.97
CA GLY A 196 -17.45 7.77 19.98
C GLY A 196 -16.39 6.74 20.38
N VAL A 197 -16.33 5.59 19.70
CA VAL A 197 -15.34 4.53 19.97
C VAL A 197 -14.47 4.32 18.73
N PHE A 198 -13.17 4.63 18.85
CA PHE A 198 -12.19 4.38 17.80
C PHE A 198 -12.10 2.89 17.44
N ALA A 199 -11.50 2.58 16.29
CA ALA A 199 -11.33 1.21 15.82
C ALA A 199 -10.76 0.31 16.92
N ARG A 200 -11.53 -0.70 17.32
CA ARG A 200 -11.15 -1.66 18.37
C ARG A 200 -10.19 -2.69 17.81
N LEU A 201 -8.94 -2.25 17.65
CA LEU A 201 -7.85 -3.07 17.13
C LEU A 201 -6.88 -3.43 18.23
N THR A 202 -6.70 -4.73 18.41
CA THR A 202 -5.65 -5.31 19.26
C THR A 202 -4.48 -5.74 18.37
N TYR A 203 -3.28 -5.28 18.72
CA TYR A 203 -2.04 -5.66 18.05
C TYR A 203 -1.36 -6.81 18.79
N SER A 204 -1.00 -7.86 18.08
CA SER A 204 -0.34 -9.06 18.61
C SER A 204 0.96 -9.41 17.89
N GLY A 205 1.50 -8.48 17.09
CA GLY A 205 2.75 -8.66 16.38
C GLY A 205 3.98 -8.69 17.28
N THR A 206 5.09 -9.11 16.69
CA THR A 206 6.43 -9.18 17.29
C THR A 206 7.19 -7.85 17.23
N GLY A 207 6.79 -6.98 16.30
CA GLY A 207 7.33 -5.63 16.18
C GLY A 207 6.74 -4.65 17.20
N LEU A 208 6.86 -3.37 16.87
CA LEU A 208 6.28 -2.28 17.64
C LEU A 208 5.27 -1.54 16.78
N ILE A 209 4.10 -1.23 17.37
CA ILE A 209 3.09 -0.37 16.76
C ILE A 209 2.94 0.91 17.57
N LEU A 210 2.88 2.02 16.86
CA LEU A 210 2.49 3.32 17.38
C LEU A 210 1.05 3.58 16.92
N ARG A 211 0.17 4.01 17.82
CA ARG A 211 -1.22 4.37 17.54
C ARG A 211 -1.57 5.75 18.10
N ALA A 212 -2.05 6.64 17.23
CA ALA A 212 -2.69 7.90 17.61
C ALA A 212 -4.16 7.87 17.21
N ASP A 213 -5.03 8.44 18.04
CA ASP A 213 -6.47 8.50 17.78
C ASP A 213 -6.97 9.95 17.91
N LYS A 214 -7.88 10.37 17.02
CA LYS A 214 -8.56 11.67 17.13
C LYS A 214 -9.90 11.68 16.41
N ARG A 215 -10.84 12.43 16.97
CA ARG A 215 -12.13 12.71 16.35
C ARG A 215 -12.05 14.00 15.54
N GLY A 216 -12.47 13.94 14.28
CA GLY A 216 -12.62 15.12 13.42
C GLY A 216 -11.32 15.89 13.18
N GLY A 217 -10.31 15.22 12.63
CA GLY A 217 -9.03 15.82 12.21
C GLY A 217 -7.84 14.91 12.47
N ASP A 218 -6.66 15.35 12.02
CA ASP A 218 -5.43 14.55 12.00
C ASP A 218 -5.05 13.96 13.39
N PRO A 219 -5.03 12.62 13.56
CA PRO A 219 -4.65 11.95 14.80
C PRO A 219 -3.27 12.30 15.35
N ARG A 220 -2.33 12.66 14.47
CA ARG A 220 -0.97 13.08 14.86
C ARG A 220 -0.96 14.38 15.67
N LEU A 221 -2.00 15.20 15.51
CA LEU A 221 -2.26 16.41 16.30
C LEU A 221 -3.17 16.14 17.51
N GLY A 222 -3.29 14.88 17.93
CA GLY A 222 -3.96 14.50 19.18
C GLY A 222 -3.17 14.90 20.43
N THR A 223 -3.65 14.49 21.60
CA THR A 223 -2.94 14.75 22.87
C THR A 223 -1.93 13.65 23.21
N GLN A 224 -2.30 12.40 22.94
CA GLN A 224 -1.57 11.23 23.38
C GLN A 224 -1.44 10.21 22.26
N THR A 225 -0.43 9.37 22.39
CA THR A 225 -0.16 8.27 21.48
C THR A 225 0.26 7.06 22.27
N VAL A 226 -0.35 5.93 21.94
CA VAL A 226 -0.10 4.65 22.58
C VAL A 226 0.90 3.88 21.72
N ILE A 227 1.97 3.44 22.33
CA ILE A 227 3.01 2.61 21.71
C ILE A 227 2.97 1.24 22.37
N ARG A 228 2.92 0.18 21.57
CA ARG A 228 2.88 -1.21 22.04
C ARG A 228 3.96 -2.05 21.37
N SER A 229 4.59 -2.91 22.16
CA SER A 229 5.61 -3.87 21.72
C SER A 229 5.46 -5.16 22.54
N GLY A 230 4.90 -6.21 21.93
CA GLY A 230 4.48 -7.40 22.67
C GLY A 230 3.52 -7.05 23.82
N SER A 231 3.87 -7.45 25.05
CA SER A 231 3.09 -7.13 26.25
C SER A 231 3.40 -5.75 26.86
N ALA A 232 4.41 -5.04 26.35
CA ALA A 232 4.78 -3.72 26.86
C ALA A 232 3.93 -2.63 26.18
N SER A 233 3.54 -1.61 26.95
CA SER A 233 2.79 -0.46 26.46
C SER A 233 3.33 0.82 27.10
N CYS A 234 3.36 1.90 26.33
CA CYS A 234 3.77 3.22 26.76
C CYS A 234 2.84 4.27 26.14
N THR A 235 2.63 5.37 26.85
CA THR A 235 1.89 6.52 26.32
C THR A 235 2.79 7.74 26.33
N LEU A 236 2.95 8.36 25.16
CA LEU A 236 3.71 9.60 24.99
C LEU A 236 2.78 10.73 24.53
N PRO A 237 3.09 11.99 24.88
CA PRO A 237 2.38 13.12 24.29
C PRO A 237 2.67 13.18 22.80
N SER A 238 1.65 13.48 21.98
CA SER A 238 1.82 13.51 20.53
C SER A 238 2.87 14.52 20.08
N SER A 239 2.99 15.66 20.77
CA SER A 239 4.02 16.66 20.49
C SER A 239 5.46 16.17 20.62
N ALA A 240 5.72 15.05 21.31
CA ALA A 240 7.04 14.42 21.39
C ALA A 240 7.37 13.56 20.17
N LEU A 241 6.36 13.19 19.36
CA LEU A 241 6.49 12.28 18.22
C LEU A 241 6.31 13.02 16.90
N TRP A 242 5.47 14.04 16.87
CA TRP A 242 5.22 14.84 15.68
C TRP A 242 5.58 16.31 15.86
N ALA A 243 5.90 16.94 14.74
CA ALA A 243 6.08 18.38 14.63
C ALA A 243 5.22 18.91 13.49
N MET A 244 4.54 20.04 13.71
CA MET A 244 3.98 20.79 12.60
C MET A 244 5.12 21.57 11.95
N VAL A 245 5.33 21.33 10.65
CA VAL A 245 6.33 22.00 9.82
C VAL A 245 5.54 22.69 8.71
N ASP A 246 5.59 24.02 8.68
CA ASP A 246 4.76 24.86 7.80
C ASP A 246 3.25 24.57 7.95
N ASP A 247 2.69 23.70 7.12
CA ASP A 247 1.27 23.34 7.05
C ASP A 247 1.01 21.81 7.13
N HIS A 248 2.04 21.00 7.35
CA HIS A 248 1.94 19.54 7.44
C HIS A 248 2.53 19.01 8.76
N VAL A 249 2.23 17.74 9.07
CA VAL A 249 2.60 17.10 10.34
C VAL A 249 3.63 16.00 10.09
N ASP A 250 4.88 16.30 10.40
CA ASP A 250 6.01 15.39 10.22
C ASP A 250 6.18 14.48 11.45
N PHE A 251 6.49 13.20 11.20
CA PHE A 251 7.07 12.36 12.24
C PHE A 251 8.52 12.81 12.52
N ARG A 252 8.85 13.08 13.78
CA ARG A 252 10.13 13.68 14.18
C ARG A 252 11.36 12.80 13.91
N PHE A 253 11.16 11.52 13.60
CA PHE A 253 12.24 10.52 13.51
C PHE A 253 12.34 9.93 12.09
N PRO A 254 13.21 10.49 11.24
CA PRO A 254 13.45 9.99 9.89
C PRO A 254 13.88 8.52 9.87
N THR A 255 14.68 8.10 10.86
CA THR A 255 15.17 6.73 11.01
C THR A 255 14.69 6.10 12.32
N ASP A 256 14.89 4.79 12.46
CA ASP A 256 14.38 4.01 13.60
C ASP A 256 15.25 4.19 14.86
N GLU A 257 16.55 4.42 14.70
CA GLU A 257 17.52 4.56 15.79
C GLU A 257 17.23 5.73 16.76
N PRO A 258 16.98 6.97 16.31
CA PRO A 258 16.66 8.06 17.22
C PRO A 258 15.28 7.88 17.88
N PHE A 259 14.35 7.20 17.20
CA PHE A 259 13.07 6.84 17.82
C PHE A 259 13.25 5.78 18.90
N ASP A 260 14.02 4.72 18.62
CA ASP A 260 14.38 3.69 19.58
C ASP A 260 15.07 4.28 20.82
N ALA A 261 16.00 5.22 20.63
CA ALA A 261 16.65 5.93 21.72
C ALA A 261 15.63 6.69 22.60
N LEU A 262 14.65 7.37 22.00
CA LEU A 262 13.55 8.01 22.73
C LEU A 262 12.75 6.98 23.54
N LEU A 263 12.37 5.86 22.92
CA LEU A 263 11.57 4.83 23.56
C LEU A 263 12.31 4.21 24.75
N ARG A 264 13.58 3.87 24.60
CA ARG A 264 14.38 3.34 25.73
C ARG A 264 14.45 4.33 26.87
N ALA A 265 14.62 5.62 26.56
CA ALA A 265 14.71 6.67 27.57
C ALA A 265 13.37 6.99 28.27
N ARG A 266 12.24 6.89 27.57
CA ARG A 266 10.92 7.32 28.08
C ARG A 266 9.99 6.18 28.49
N CYS A 267 10.11 5.04 27.84
CA CYS A 267 9.22 3.90 27.96
C CYS A 267 9.90 2.66 28.57
N GLY A 268 11.24 2.64 28.65
CA GLY A 268 12.00 1.51 29.21
C GLY A 268 12.08 0.28 28.31
N PHE A 269 11.61 0.37 27.06
CA PHE A 269 11.76 -0.64 26.02
C PHE A 269 12.08 0.03 24.68
N GLY A 270 12.57 -0.74 23.71
CA GLY A 270 12.94 -0.26 22.37
C GLY A 270 12.18 -0.95 21.24
N ILE A 271 12.57 -0.67 20.01
CA ILE A 271 12.09 -1.32 18.79
C ILE A 271 12.69 -2.74 18.74
N PRO A 272 11.88 -3.80 18.67
CA PRO A 272 12.38 -5.17 18.57
C PRO A 272 13.19 -5.39 17.29
N GLY A 273 14.37 -5.99 17.43
CA GLY A 273 15.23 -6.35 16.30
C GLY A 273 16.05 -5.20 15.70
N LEU A 274 16.04 -4.03 16.35
CA LEU A 274 16.99 -2.93 16.12
C LEU A 274 18.15 -3.01 17.13
#